data_AF-A0A6J8D9F3-F1
#
_entry.id   AF-A0A6J8D9F3-F1
#
_cell.length_a   1.000
_cell.length_b   1.000
_cell.length_c   1.000
_cell.angle_alpha   90.00
_cell.angle_beta   90.00
_cell.angle_gamma   90.00
#
_symmetry.space_group_name_H-M   'P 1'
#
loop_
_entity.id
_entity.type
_entity.pdbx_description
1 polymer ?
#
loop_
_entity_poly.entity_id
_entity_poly.type
_entity_poly.pdbx_seq_one_letter_code
_entity_poly.pdbx_strand_id
1 'polypeptide(L)'
;MRSPSLSTRGYDEVPQHPLERLHPLRVDVELRRNTFTNWPSNIAVSPGKLCDNGFYYMGIQDKVQCAFCGGILSGWTKDDDVHREHSKHFGQCELVRVKNNNCVRRFEFSNSVQTCQKKENKSSENNVKPHNGRYSLYCDRLSTFQTWSKTLKQRPNDLAATGLYYKGTKDTCQCYMCGGIISGWETEDIPQAEHKKWFPKCPLVSC
;
A
#
# COMPACT_ATOMS: atom_id res chain seq x y z
N MET A 1 -24.70 31.82 38.18
CA MET A 1 -24.01 30.52 38.31
C MET A 1 -23.22 30.27 37.03
N ARG A 2 -21.90 30.04 37.15
CA ARG A 2 -21.07 29.42 36.08
C ARG A 2 -21.58 27.98 35.88
N SER A 3 -21.45 27.34 34.72
CA SER A 3 -20.19 27.02 34.02
C SER A 3 -20.50 26.55 32.58
N PRO A 4 -19.50 26.20 31.76
CA PRO A 4 -18.55 27.12 31.16
C PRO A 4 -18.50 26.92 29.62
N SER A 5 -18.06 27.95 28.91
CA SER A 5 -17.57 27.79 27.54
C SER A 5 -16.40 26.79 27.54
N LEU A 6 -16.50 25.73 26.73
CA LEU A 6 -15.37 24.87 26.44
C LEU A 6 -14.37 25.66 25.59
N SER A 7 -13.48 26.37 26.26
CA SER A 7 -12.14 26.64 25.79
C SER A 7 -11.31 25.40 26.07
N THR A 8 -10.78 24.75 25.03
CA THR A 8 -9.52 24.00 25.13
C THR A 8 -8.82 23.91 23.77
N ARG A 9 -7.72 24.69 23.64
CA ARG A 9 -6.43 24.37 22.95
C ARG A 9 -6.50 24.09 21.44
N GLY A 10 -5.77 24.76 20.53
CA GLY A 10 -4.47 25.40 20.64
C GLY A 10 -3.34 24.37 20.52
N TYR A 11 -2.86 24.11 19.30
CA TYR A 11 -1.58 23.49 18.90
C TYR A 11 -1.24 22.05 19.42
N ASP A 12 -0.61 21.26 18.54
CA ASP A 12 0.29 20.14 18.85
C ASP A 12 -0.28 18.87 19.52
N GLU A 13 -1.30 18.22 18.94
CA GLU A 13 -1.52 16.80 19.24
C GLU A 13 -0.41 15.96 18.58
N VAL A 14 0.65 15.70 19.34
CA VAL A 14 1.73 14.78 18.94
C VAL A 14 1.15 13.37 18.84
N PRO A 15 1.18 12.71 17.67
CA PRO A 15 0.62 11.38 17.52
C PRO A 15 1.27 10.40 18.51
N GLN A 16 0.45 9.71 19.29
CA GLN A 16 0.92 8.80 20.35
C GLN A 16 1.79 7.67 19.80
N HIS A 17 1.57 7.27 18.55
CA HIS A 17 2.35 6.24 17.90
C HIS A 17 3.36 6.82 16.89
N PRO A 18 4.66 6.45 16.95
CA PRO A 18 5.67 6.95 16.01
C PRO A 18 5.33 6.77 14.53
N LEU A 19 4.59 5.71 14.17
CA LEU A 19 4.17 5.47 12.78
C LEU A 19 3.04 6.37 12.30
N GLU A 20 2.26 6.97 13.20
CA GLU A 20 1.22 7.95 12.82
C GLU A 20 1.84 9.25 12.34
N ARG A 21 3.02 9.61 12.84
CA ARG A 21 3.82 10.72 12.28
C ARG A 21 4.21 10.48 10.81
N LEU A 22 4.25 9.22 10.37
CA LEU A 22 4.56 8.84 8.99
C LEU A 22 3.32 8.71 8.11
N HIS A 23 2.12 8.89 8.65
CA HIS A 23 0.87 8.73 7.91
C HIS A 23 0.82 9.56 6.61
N PRO A 24 1.19 10.85 6.58
CA PRO A 24 1.20 11.64 5.33
C PRO A 24 2.08 11.01 4.25
N LEU A 25 3.28 10.55 4.61
CA LEU A 25 4.22 9.90 3.68
C LEU A 25 3.79 8.48 3.30
N ARG A 26 2.90 7.84 4.07
CA ARG A 26 2.33 6.54 3.73
C ARG A 26 1.26 6.70 2.66
N VAL A 27 0.36 7.66 2.84
CA VAL A 27 -0.82 7.87 1.98
C VAL A 27 -0.50 8.67 0.72
N ASP A 28 0.35 9.68 0.81
CA ASP A 28 0.71 10.54 -0.32
C ASP A 28 2.03 10.08 -0.94
N VAL A 29 1.91 9.35 -2.05
CA VAL A 29 3.06 8.82 -2.79
C VAL A 29 3.89 9.94 -3.41
N GLU A 30 3.27 11.04 -3.80
CA GLU A 30 3.98 12.16 -4.43
C GLU A 30 4.76 12.95 -3.38
N LEU A 31 4.14 13.21 -2.22
CA LEU A 31 4.86 13.74 -1.05
C LEU A 31 6.07 12.87 -0.68
N ARG A 32 5.88 11.54 -0.66
CA ARG A 32 6.96 10.59 -0.42
C ARG A 32 8.05 10.67 -1.50
N ARG A 33 7.68 10.74 -2.78
CA ARG A 33 8.62 10.88 -3.90
C ARG A 33 9.44 12.17 -3.79
N ASN A 34 8.80 13.27 -3.42
CA ASN A 34 9.44 14.60 -3.33
C ASN A 34 10.55 14.65 -2.29
N THR A 35 10.56 13.75 -1.30
CA THR A 35 11.67 13.64 -0.35
C THR A 35 13.00 13.33 -1.04
N PHE A 36 13.00 12.71 -2.23
CA PHE A 36 14.20 12.35 -2.98
C PHE A 36 14.76 13.45 -3.88
N THR A 37 14.26 14.69 -3.80
CA THR A 37 14.72 15.80 -4.67
C THR A 37 16.25 16.00 -4.61
N ASN A 38 16.86 15.76 -3.45
CA ASN A 38 18.30 15.86 -3.23
C ASN A 38 18.96 14.49 -2.98
N TRP A 39 18.44 13.43 -3.60
CA TRP A 39 19.06 12.11 -3.49
C TRP A 39 20.48 12.12 -4.09
N PRO A 40 21.50 11.57 -3.39
CA PRO A 40 22.87 11.66 -3.88
C PRO A 40 23.05 10.94 -5.21
N SER A 41 23.56 11.65 -6.21
CA SER A 41 23.72 11.14 -7.58
C SER A 41 24.74 10.01 -7.72
N ASN A 42 25.63 9.85 -6.73
CA ASN A 42 26.61 8.77 -6.67
C ASN A 42 26.02 7.43 -6.19
N ILE A 43 24.78 7.40 -5.72
CA ILE A 43 24.11 6.18 -5.27
C ILE A 43 23.28 5.60 -6.43
N ALA A 44 23.63 4.39 -6.83
CA ALA A 44 23.07 3.76 -8.03
C ALA A 44 21.60 3.30 -7.88
N VAL A 45 21.11 3.14 -6.65
CA VAL A 45 19.73 2.72 -6.41
C VAL A 45 18.76 3.83 -6.79
N SER A 46 17.76 3.50 -7.59
CA SER A 46 16.77 4.45 -8.09
C SER A 46 15.86 4.98 -6.95
N PRO A 47 15.72 6.32 -6.81
CA PRO A 47 14.72 6.94 -5.95
C PRO A 47 13.29 6.43 -6.17
N GLY A 48 12.92 6.20 -7.44
CA GLY A 48 11.61 5.65 -7.79
C GLY A 48 11.39 4.27 -7.17
N LYS A 49 12.38 3.37 -7.31
CA LYS A 49 12.33 2.03 -6.69
C LYS A 49 12.25 2.10 -5.17
N LEU A 50 12.96 3.03 -4.54
CA LEU A 50 12.87 3.25 -3.09
C LEU A 50 11.46 3.69 -2.69
N CYS A 51 10.90 4.69 -3.37
CA CYS A 51 9.54 5.18 -3.14
C CYS A 51 8.45 4.12 -3.34
N ASP A 52 8.56 3.30 -4.38
CA ASP A 52 7.63 2.21 -4.71
C ASP A 52 7.70 1.04 -3.70
N ASN A 53 8.80 0.96 -2.95
CA ASN A 53 8.99 0.04 -1.83
C ASN A 53 8.71 0.70 -0.46
N GLY A 54 8.01 1.83 -0.47
CA GLY A 54 7.49 2.48 0.73
C GLY A 54 8.50 3.35 1.46
N PHE A 55 9.68 3.58 0.88
CA PHE A 55 10.72 4.40 1.48
C PHE A 55 10.60 5.88 1.11
N TYR A 56 10.96 6.75 2.03
CA TYR A 56 11.24 8.16 1.80
C TYR A 56 12.69 8.47 2.18
N TYR A 57 13.27 9.49 1.56
CA TYR A 57 14.63 9.93 1.87
C TYR A 57 14.66 10.79 3.14
N MET A 58 15.60 10.51 4.04
CA MET A 58 15.75 11.25 5.30
C MET A 58 16.55 12.55 5.15
N GLY A 59 17.11 12.83 3.97
CA GLY A 59 17.93 14.02 3.72
C GLY A 59 19.39 13.91 4.17
N ILE A 60 19.81 12.74 4.67
CA ILE A 60 21.18 12.51 5.15
C ILE A 60 21.78 11.24 4.52
N GLN A 61 22.96 11.38 3.92
CA GLN A 61 23.67 10.30 3.24
C GLN A 61 22.75 9.56 2.25
N ASP A 62 22.69 8.24 2.33
CA ASP A 62 21.79 7.39 1.55
C ASP A 62 20.68 6.78 2.44
N LYS A 63 20.41 7.39 3.61
CA LYS A 63 19.46 6.85 4.58
C LYS A 63 18.02 7.05 4.11
N VAL A 64 17.27 5.95 4.09
CA VAL A 64 15.85 5.96 3.77
C VAL A 64 15.04 5.31 4.89
N GLN A 65 13.81 5.78 5.10
CA GLN A 65 12.91 5.25 6.11
C GLN A 65 11.59 4.79 5.50
N CYS A 66 11.10 3.63 5.92
CA CYS A 66 9.83 3.11 5.43
C CYS A 66 8.65 3.81 6.11
N ALA A 67 7.71 4.33 5.35
CA ALA A 67 6.50 4.98 5.88
C ALA A 67 5.49 4.00 6.51
N PHE A 68 5.65 2.69 6.26
CA PHE A 68 4.73 1.64 6.72
C PHE A 68 5.20 1.00 8.03
N CYS A 69 6.49 0.67 8.15
CA CYS A 69 7.03 0.02 9.34
C CYS A 69 8.01 0.89 10.15
N GLY A 70 8.38 2.06 9.64
CA GLY A 70 9.36 2.95 10.29
C GLY A 70 10.81 2.47 10.19
N GLY A 71 11.08 1.33 9.57
CA GLY A 71 12.41 0.76 9.41
C GLY A 71 13.33 1.63 8.55
N ILE A 72 14.59 1.75 8.95
CA ILE A 72 15.61 2.58 8.29
C ILE A 72 16.65 1.68 7.63
N LEU A 73 16.98 1.97 6.38
CA LEU A 73 18.04 1.30 5.61
C LEU A 73 19.03 2.32 5.04
N SER A 74 20.28 1.88 4.87
CA SER A 74 21.40 2.65 4.32
C SER A 74 22.51 1.70 3.88
N GLY A 75 23.55 2.22 3.22
CA GLY A 75 24.63 1.42 2.64
C GLY A 75 24.27 0.84 1.28
N TRP A 76 23.46 1.54 0.50
CA TRP A 76 22.94 1.08 -0.78
C TRP A 76 24.03 0.93 -1.84
N THR A 77 24.08 -0.25 -2.43
CA THR A 77 24.96 -0.60 -3.56
C THR A 77 24.14 -0.79 -4.84
N LYS A 78 24.82 -0.83 -5.98
CA LYS A 78 24.17 -1.06 -7.29
C LYS A 78 23.50 -2.44 -7.41
N ASP A 79 23.91 -3.41 -6.60
CA ASP A 79 23.49 -4.81 -6.66
C ASP A 79 22.33 -5.11 -5.69
N ASP A 80 21.94 -4.12 -4.88
CA ASP A 80 20.87 -4.25 -3.91
C ASP A 80 19.48 -4.17 -4.56
N ASP A 81 18.65 -5.15 -4.23
CA ASP A 81 17.22 -5.11 -4.52
C ASP A 81 16.48 -4.54 -3.30
N VAL A 82 15.78 -3.43 -3.50
CA VAL A 82 15.12 -2.69 -2.42
C VAL A 82 14.09 -3.55 -1.68
N HIS A 83 13.30 -4.34 -2.40
CA HIS A 83 12.29 -5.20 -1.77
C HIS A 83 12.94 -6.31 -0.97
N ARG A 84 13.99 -6.94 -1.51
CA ARG A 84 14.76 -7.99 -0.82
C ARG A 84 15.40 -7.47 0.45
N GLU A 85 16.07 -6.31 0.42
CA GLU A 85 16.67 -5.73 1.62
C GLU A 85 15.59 -5.31 2.64
N HIS A 86 14.48 -4.75 2.17
CA HIS A 86 13.34 -4.43 3.04
C HIS A 86 12.77 -5.69 3.71
N SER A 87 12.61 -6.79 2.96
CA SER A 87 12.09 -8.04 3.50
C SER A 87 13.05 -8.74 4.46
N LYS A 88 14.35 -8.68 4.15
CA LYS A 88 15.41 -9.27 4.96
C LYS A 88 15.52 -8.60 6.32
N HIS A 89 15.43 -7.27 6.36
CA HIS A 89 15.62 -6.50 7.59
C HIS A 89 14.31 -6.22 8.35
N PHE A 90 13.18 -6.10 7.64
CA PHE A 90 11.88 -5.77 8.22
C PHE A 90 10.77 -6.68 7.67
N GLY A 91 10.94 -8.00 7.79
CA GLY A 91 9.99 -9.00 7.27
C GLY A 91 8.55 -8.89 7.78
N GLN A 92 8.34 -8.26 8.93
CA GLN A 92 7.00 -8.01 9.51
C GLN A 92 6.32 -6.74 8.98
N CYS A 93 7.01 -5.96 8.15
CA CYS A 93 6.43 -4.78 7.51
C CYS A 93 5.20 -5.17 6.69
N GLU A 94 4.09 -4.47 6.88
CA GLU A 94 2.83 -4.71 6.16
C GLU A 94 3.05 -4.72 4.64
N LEU A 95 3.79 -3.74 4.13
CA LEU A 95 4.10 -3.64 2.69
C LEU A 95 4.90 -4.85 2.20
N VAL A 96 5.89 -5.32 2.98
CA VAL A 96 6.70 -6.50 2.65
C VAL A 96 5.83 -7.74 2.62
N ARG A 97 4.99 -7.94 3.66
CA ARG A 97 4.11 -9.12 3.76
C ARG A 97 3.16 -9.18 2.56
N VAL A 98 2.57 -8.05 2.18
CA VAL A 98 1.72 -7.96 0.98
C VAL A 98 2.49 -8.27 -0.30
N LYS A 99 3.72 -7.77 -0.45
CA LYS A 99 4.53 -8.04 -1.65
C LYS A 99 5.05 -9.48 -1.73
N ASN A 100 5.45 -10.08 -0.61
CA ASN A 100 5.89 -11.48 -0.57
C ASN A 100 4.77 -12.43 -0.96
N ASN A 101 3.55 -12.19 -0.48
CA ASN A 101 2.36 -12.96 -0.88
C ASN A 101 2.03 -12.83 -2.38
N ASN A 102 2.41 -11.70 -3.00
CA ASN A 102 2.24 -11.47 -4.44
C ASN A 102 3.42 -12.01 -5.29
N CYS A 103 4.64 -12.11 -4.75
CA CYS A 103 5.82 -12.62 -5.47
C CYS A 103 5.74 -14.14 -5.73
N VAL A 104 5.07 -14.89 -4.84
CA VAL A 104 4.75 -16.32 -5.05
C VAL A 104 3.81 -16.53 -6.24
N ARG A 105 3.06 -15.51 -6.68
CA ARG A 105 2.09 -15.61 -7.80
C ARG A 105 2.62 -15.12 -9.15
N ARG A 106 3.87 -14.65 -9.27
CA ARG A 106 4.41 -13.99 -10.49
C ARG A 106 5.45 -14.81 -11.28
N PHE A 107 5.78 -16.03 -10.86
CA PHE A 107 6.70 -16.95 -11.56
C PHE A 107 5.96 -18.19 -12.10
N GLU A 108 5.13 -18.01 -13.12
CA GLU A 108 4.81 -19.07 -14.07
C GLU A 108 4.78 -18.43 -15.46
N PHE A 109 5.95 -18.23 -16.08
CA PHE A 109 6.13 -18.35 -17.54
C PHE A 109 7.62 -18.25 -17.92
N SER A 110 8.34 -19.36 -17.78
CA SER A 110 9.20 -19.96 -18.82
C SER A 110 10.05 -21.06 -18.19
N ASN A 111 9.97 -22.25 -18.79
CA ASN A 111 10.64 -23.47 -18.39
C ASN A 111 12.17 -23.35 -18.54
N SER A 112 12.92 -23.68 -17.49
CA SER A 112 14.10 -24.58 -17.53
C SER A 112 14.77 -24.62 -16.15
N VAL A 113 14.60 -25.76 -15.46
CA VAL A 113 15.49 -26.48 -14.51
C VAL A 113 16.67 -25.64 -13.95
N GLN A 114 16.81 -25.40 -12.63
CA GLN A 114 17.20 -26.40 -11.63
C GLN A 114 16.97 -25.92 -10.17
N THR A 115 16.58 -26.90 -9.34
CA THR A 115 16.30 -26.99 -7.90
C THR A 115 17.16 -26.13 -6.95
N CYS A 116 16.71 -25.76 -5.73
CA CYS A 116 16.84 -26.56 -4.49
C CYS A 116 15.75 -26.27 -3.43
N GLN A 117 14.89 -27.28 -3.21
CA GLN A 117 14.21 -27.73 -1.99
C GLN A 117 14.10 -26.80 -0.76
N LYS A 118 12.84 -26.53 -0.33
CA LYS A 118 12.42 -26.63 1.08
C LYS A 118 10.90 -26.86 1.21
N LYS A 119 10.58 -28.13 1.51
CA LYS A 119 9.47 -28.70 2.30
C LYS A 119 8.06 -28.09 2.13
N GLU A 120 7.24 -28.86 1.44
CA GLU A 120 5.78 -28.77 1.40
C GLU A 120 5.18 -28.92 2.81
N ASN A 121 4.41 -27.93 3.25
CA ASN A 121 3.32 -28.14 4.20
C ASN A 121 2.02 -27.96 3.45
N LYS A 122 1.30 -29.07 3.23
CA LYS A 122 -0.07 -29.09 2.72
C LYS A 122 -1.00 -28.57 3.82
N SER A 123 -1.35 -27.29 3.77
CA SER A 123 -2.65 -26.83 4.27
C SER A 123 -3.51 -26.47 3.06
N SER A 124 -4.66 -27.12 2.97
CA SER A 124 -5.73 -26.90 2.01
C SER A 124 -6.16 -25.43 1.98
N GLU A 125 -5.57 -24.63 1.10
CA GLU A 125 -6.04 -23.29 0.80
C GLU A 125 -6.68 -23.30 -0.58
N ASN A 126 -7.99 -23.06 -0.62
CA ASN A 126 -8.74 -22.85 -1.85
C ASN A 126 -7.99 -21.82 -2.70
N ASN A 127 -7.48 -22.25 -3.84
CA ASN A 127 -6.67 -21.44 -4.74
C ASN A 127 -7.59 -20.44 -5.47
N VAL A 128 -8.07 -19.42 -4.74
CA VAL A 128 -8.94 -18.39 -5.31
C VAL A 128 -8.07 -17.49 -6.19
N LYS A 129 -8.24 -17.66 -7.50
CA LYS A 129 -7.64 -16.79 -8.50
C LYS A 129 -8.33 -15.42 -8.45
N PRO A 130 -7.57 -14.31 -8.51
CA PRO A 130 -8.15 -12.98 -8.57
C PRO A 130 -8.97 -12.82 -9.85
N HIS A 131 -10.12 -12.15 -9.76
CA HIS A 131 -10.93 -11.78 -10.91
C HIS A 131 -10.12 -10.96 -11.93
N ASN A 132 -9.27 -10.04 -11.45
CA ASN A 132 -8.38 -9.27 -12.30
C ASN A 132 -6.98 -9.12 -11.68
N GLY A 133 -6.05 -9.99 -12.09
CA GLY A 133 -4.66 -9.99 -11.58
C GLY A 133 -3.87 -8.71 -11.87
N ARG A 134 -4.24 -7.92 -12.90
CA ARG A 134 -3.61 -6.63 -13.22
C ARG A 134 -3.68 -5.64 -12.08
N TYR A 135 -4.73 -5.74 -11.26
CA TYR A 135 -5.00 -4.81 -10.17
C TYR A 135 -4.70 -5.44 -8.79
N SER A 136 -3.88 -6.49 -8.76
CA SER A 136 -3.48 -7.17 -7.52
C SER A 136 -2.64 -6.28 -6.61
N LEU A 137 -1.84 -5.39 -7.18
CA LEU A 137 -1.05 -4.44 -6.41
C LEU A 137 -1.87 -3.21 -6.06
N TYR A 138 -1.65 -2.71 -4.84
CA TYR A 138 -2.24 -1.46 -4.36
C TYR A 138 -1.95 -0.28 -5.29
N CYS A 139 -0.71 -0.14 -5.78
CA CYS A 139 -0.31 0.95 -6.66
C CYS A 139 -1.06 0.92 -8.00
N ASP A 140 -1.27 -0.27 -8.57
CA ASP A 140 -1.99 -0.43 -9.83
C ASP A 140 -3.45 0.02 -9.66
N ARG A 141 -4.06 -0.29 -8.53
CA ARG A 141 -5.41 0.20 -8.19
C ARG A 141 -5.43 1.70 -7.98
N LEU A 142 -4.54 2.23 -7.15
CA LEU A 142 -4.48 3.65 -6.84
C LEU A 142 -4.29 4.50 -8.11
N SER A 143 -3.46 4.04 -9.05
CA SER A 143 -3.23 4.72 -10.33
C SER A 143 -4.47 4.88 -11.20
N THR A 144 -5.53 4.09 -10.97
CA THR A 144 -6.78 4.22 -11.73
C THR A 144 -7.59 5.46 -11.32
N PHE A 145 -7.37 6.02 -10.12
CA PHE A 145 -8.16 7.10 -9.57
C PHE A 145 -7.70 8.51 -10.00
N GLN A 146 -6.87 8.63 -11.04
CA GLN A 146 -6.36 9.94 -11.52
C GLN A 146 -7.48 10.94 -11.84
N THR A 147 -8.63 10.46 -12.32
CA THR A 147 -9.79 11.28 -12.66
C THR A 147 -10.97 11.07 -11.69
N TRP A 148 -10.72 10.57 -10.48
CA TRP A 148 -11.75 10.39 -9.46
C TRP A 148 -12.29 11.74 -9.00
N SER A 149 -13.62 11.85 -8.81
CA SER A 149 -14.23 13.12 -8.44
C SER A 149 -13.78 13.56 -7.04
N LYS A 150 -13.31 14.80 -6.93
CA LYS A 150 -12.96 15.44 -5.65
C LYS A 150 -14.17 15.77 -4.77
N THR A 151 -15.38 15.70 -5.33
CA THR A 151 -16.62 15.93 -4.57
C THR A 151 -17.03 14.73 -3.73
N LEU A 152 -16.55 13.53 -4.07
CA LEU A 152 -16.80 12.30 -3.32
C LEU A 152 -15.90 12.25 -2.08
N LYS A 153 -16.42 11.70 -0.98
CA LYS A 153 -15.68 11.62 0.29
C LYS A 153 -14.75 10.42 0.35
N GLN A 154 -15.07 9.36 -0.39
CA GLN A 154 -14.27 8.15 -0.43
C GLN A 154 -12.93 8.45 -1.10
N ARG A 155 -11.86 8.36 -0.30
CA ARG A 155 -10.52 8.68 -0.76
C ARG A 155 -10.02 7.54 -1.65
N PRO A 156 -9.35 7.85 -2.77
CA PRO A 156 -8.70 6.84 -3.62
C PRO A 156 -7.84 5.83 -2.87
N ASN A 157 -7.15 6.27 -1.82
CA ASN A 157 -6.34 5.42 -0.94
C ASN A 157 -7.17 4.35 -0.23
N ASP A 158 -8.31 4.74 0.35
CA ASP A 158 -9.19 3.85 1.12
C ASP A 158 -9.88 2.84 0.19
N LEU A 159 -10.29 3.30 -1.00
CA LEU A 159 -10.82 2.44 -2.06
C LEU A 159 -9.76 1.43 -2.53
N ALA A 160 -8.54 1.89 -2.85
CA ALA A 160 -7.45 1.03 -3.27
C ALA A 160 -7.04 0.04 -2.16
N ALA A 161 -7.03 0.45 -0.89
CA ALA A 161 -6.71 -0.42 0.25
C ALA A 161 -7.70 -1.59 0.39
N THR A 162 -8.98 -1.37 0.10
CA THR A 162 -10.04 -2.40 0.17
C THR A 162 -10.10 -3.32 -1.06
N GLY A 163 -9.14 -3.18 -1.97
CA GLY A 163 -9.06 -3.99 -3.19
C GLY A 163 -9.82 -3.41 -4.38
N LEU A 164 -10.34 -2.18 -4.28
CA LEU A 164 -11.12 -1.54 -5.34
C LEU A 164 -10.22 -0.72 -6.29
N TYR A 165 -10.50 -0.77 -7.58
CA TYR A 165 -9.94 0.14 -8.58
C TYR A 165 -11.06 0.89 -9.30
N TYR A 166 -10.79 2.11 -9.75
CA TYR A 166 -11.73 2.92 -10.52
C TYR A 166 -11.84 2.41 -11.96
N LYS A 167 -13.07 2.29 -12.47
CA LYS A 167 -13.32 1.87 -13.85
C LYS A 167 -13.23 2.98 -14.89
N GLY A 168 -13.00 4.23 -14.47
CA GLY A 168 -12.91 5.37 -15.38
C GLY A 168 -14.24 6.05 -15.71
N THR A 169 -15.36 5.55 -15.17
CA THR A 169 -16.70 6.09 -15.45
C THR A 169 -17.48 6.37 -14.16
N LYS A 170 -18.06 7.57 -14.05
CA LYS A 170 -18.85 8.03 -12.89
C LYS A 170 -18.06 7.86 -11.58
N ASP A 171 -18.60 7.12 -10.63
CA ASP A 171 -18.01 6.78 -9.34
C ASP A 171 -17.81 5.25 -9.21
N THR A 172 -17.75 4.54 -10.33
CA THR A 172 -17.79 3.08 -10.34
C THR A 172 -16.43 2.48 -10.01
N CYS A 173 -16.39 1.69 -8.94
CA CYS A 173 -15.22 0.95 -8.47
C CYS A 173 -15.43 -0.56 -8.62
N GLN A 174 -14.36 -1.32 -8.85
CA GLN A 174 -14.42 -2.78 -8.97
C GLN A 174 -13.33 -3.46 -8.15
N CYS A 175 -13.68 -4.54 -7.45
CA CYS A 175 -12.73 -5.33 -6.69
C CYS A 175 -11.89 -6.22 -7.61
N TYR A 176 -10.57 -6.19 -7.45
CA TYR A 176 -9.67 -7.06 -8.23
C TYR A 176 -9.78 -8.55 -7.85
N MET A 177 -10.21 -8.87 -6.62
CA MET A 177 -10.30 -10.25 -6.14
C MET A 177 -11.61 -10.91 -6.51
N CYS A 178 -12.74 -10.37 -6.03
CA CYS A 178 -14.06 -10.98 -6.26
C CYS A 178 -14.75 -10.49 -7.54
N GLY A 179 -14.25 -9.42 -8.17
CA GLY A 179 -14.90 -8.81 -9.34
C GLY A 179 -16.12 -7.95 -9.03
N GLY A 180 -16.50 -7.83 -7.76
CA GLY A 180 -17.65 -7.05 -7.32
C GLY A 180 -17.53 -5.57 -7.69
N ILE A 181 -18.63 -4.98 -8.13
CA ILE A 181 -18.71 -3.58 -8.58
C ILE A 181 -19.52 -2.79 -7.57
N ILE A 182 -18.99 -1.63 -7.15
CA ILE A 182 -19.64 -0.70 -6.22
C ILE A 182 -19.69 0.67 -6.89
N SER A 183 -20.85 1.33 -6.82
CA SER A 183 -21.13 2.65 -7.39
C SER A 183 -22.27 3.30 -6.63
N GLY A 184 -22.51 4.58 -6.85
CA GLY A 184 -23.52 5.34 -6.10
C GLY A 184 -23.03 5.67 -4.69
N TRP A 185 -21.77 6.08 -4.56
CA TRP A 185 -21.14 6.36 -3.27
C TRP A 185 -21.78 7.57 -2.58
N GLU A 186 -22.22 7.36 -1.35
CA GLU A 186 -22.77 8.38 -0.47
C GLU A 186 -21.69 8.94 0.48
N THR A 187 -21.94 10.13 1.03
CA THR A 187 -20.98 10.82 1.92
C THR A 187 -20.51 9.97 3.09
N GLU A 188 -21.39 9.16 3.66
CA GLU A 188 -21.13 8.33 4.85
C GLU A 188 -20.61 6.93 4.52
N ASP A 189 -20.51 6.57 3.23
CA ASP A 189 -20.09 5.23 2.84
C ASP A 189 -18.61 4.99 3.18
N ILE A 190 -18.36 3.90 3.89
CA ILE A 190 -17.02 3.43 4.19
C ILE A 190 -16.67 2.31 3.21
N PRO A 191 -15.62 2.45 2.37
CA PRO A 191 -15.28 1.47 1.33
C PRO A 191 -15.22 0.02 1.80
N GLN A 192 -14.64 -0.22 2.98
CA GLN A 192 -14.53 -1.56 3.54
C GLN A 192 -15.88 -2.11 3.98
N ALA A 193 -16.72 -1.27 4.59
CA ALA A 193 -18.05 -1.65 5.06
C ALA A 193 -18.96 -1.98 3.88
N GLU A 194 -19.00 -1.11 2.85
CA GLU A 194 -19.78 -1.36 1.64
C GLU A 194 -19.29 -2.59 0.89
N HIS A 195 -17.98 -2.80 0.79
CA HIS A 195 -17.43 -4.02 0.17
C HIS A 195 -17.85 -5.29 0.93
N LYS A 196 -17.83 -5.29 2.26
CA LYS A 196 -18.32 -6.42 3.08
C LYS A 196 -19.83 -6.61 2.97
N LYS A 197 -20.59 -5.51 2.98
CA LYS A 197 -22.07 -5.51 2.89
C LYS A 197 -22.55 -6.11 1.56
N TRP A 198 -21.99 -5.67 0.44
CA TRP A 198 -22.45 -6.10 -0.89
C TRP A 198 -21.79 -7.41 -1.37
N PHE A 199 -20.54 -7.65 -0.97
CA PHE A 199 -19.80 -8.84 -1.39
C PHE A 199 -19.21 -9.60 -0.18
N PRO A 200 -20.05 -10.10 0.75
CA PRO A 200 -19.58 -10.70 2.01
C PRO A 200 -18.74 -11.97 1.83
N LYS A 201 -18.81 -12.60 0.65
CA LYS A 201 -18.02 -13.78 0.29
C LYS A 201 -16.68 -13.44 -0.37
N CYS A 202 -16.36 -12.15 -0.55
CA CYS A 202 -15.10 -11.75 -1.14
C CYS A 202 -13.94 -12.06 -0.16
N PRO A 203 -12.87 -12.76 -0.61
CA PRO A 203 -11.75 -13.14 0.25
C PRO A 203 -11.05 -11.98 0.98
N LEU A 204 -11.22 -10.74 0.51
CA LEU A 204 -10.62 -9.55 1.14
C LEU A 204 -11.42 -9.01 2.34
N VAL A 205 -12.69 -9.39 2.47
CA VAL A 205 -13.63 -8.87 3.48
C VAL A 205 -14.40 -9.97 4.22
N SER A 206 -14.25 -11.22 3.77
CA SER A 206 -14.73 -12.41 4.45
C SER A 206 -13.75 -12.81 5.57
N CYS A 207 -13.79 -12.05 6.66
CA CYS A 207 -13.27 -12.42 7.97
C CYS A 207 -14.41 -12.30 8.99
#